data_AF-A0A2H0C2X7-F1
#
_entry.id   AF-A0A2H0C2X7-F1
#
_cell.length_a   1.000
_cell.length_b   1.000
_cell.length_c   1.000
_cell.angle_alpha   90.00
_cell.angle_beta   90.00
_cell.angle_gamma   90.00
#
_symmetry.space_group_name_H-M   'P 1'
#
loop_
_entity.id
_entity.type
_entity.pdbx_description
1 polymer ?
#
loop_
_entity_poly.entity_id
_entity_poly.type
_entity_poly.pdbx_seq_one_letter_code
_entity_poly.pdbx_strand_id
1 'polypeptide(L)' 'DQQVFEFIRGCDPNYIGRGELEITQVNNFYINKQMLRWAKLNGHWLDAGTFDTLLAANQYWAKKLINIKKI' A
#
# COMPACT_ATOMS: atom_id res chain seq x y z
N ASP A 1 7.43 -13.07 -1.33
CA ASP A 1 8.60 -13.97 -1.22
C ASP A 1 9.48 -13.73 -2.47
N GLN A 2 10.45 -14.59 -2.79
CA GLN A 2 11.29 -14.40 -3.98
C GLN A 2 10.55 -14.62 -5.31
N GLN A 3 9.36 -15.24 -5.31
CA GLN A 3 8.56 -15.45 -6.53
C GLN A 3 8.04 -14.15 -7.12
N VAL A 4 8.06 -13.05 -6.36
CA VAL A 4 7.63 -11.73 -6.80
C VAL A 4 8.34 -11.28 -8.07
N PHE A 5 9.62 -11.63 -8.25
CA PHE A 5 10.38 -11.24 -9.45
C PHE A 5 9.93 -11.99 -10.70
N GLU A 6 9.47 -13.24 -10.57
CA GLU A 6 8.86 -13.99 -11.66
C GLU A 6 7.50 -13.37 -12.03
N PHE A 7 6.69 -13.03 -11.03
CA PHE A 7 5.38 -12.41 -11.24
C PHE A 7 5.47 -11.04 -11.89
N ILE A 8 6.43 -10.19 -11.48
CA ILE A 8 6.67 -8.89 -12.12
C ILE A 8 7.04 -9.06 -13.59
N ARG A 9 7.86 -10.06 -13.94
CA ARG A 9 8.21 -10.35 -15.35
C ARG A 9 7.01 -10.81 -16.17
N GLY A 10 5.98 -11.37 -15.54
CA GLY A 10 4.73 -11.77 -16.17
C GLY A 10 3.65 -10.69 -16.19
N CYS A 11 3.89 -9.51 -15.59
CA CYS A 11 2.95 -8.40 -15.64
C CYS A 11 2.88 -7.78 -17.04
N ASP A 12 1.70 -7.31 -17.40
CA ASP A 12 1.44 -6.60 -18.65
C ASP A 12 1.27 -5.10 -18.33
N PRO A 13 2.11 -4.20 -18.87
CA PRO A 13 1.94 -2.75 -18.70
C PRO A 13 0.54 -2.24 -19.08
N ASN A 14 -0.16 -2.95 -19.97
CA ASN A 14 -1.48 -2.58 -20.45
C ASN A 14 -2.63 -3.30 -19.72
N TYR A 15 -2.35 -4.09 -18.67
CA TYR A 15 -3.34 -4.91 -17.96
C TYR A 15 -4.63 -4.16 -17.60
N ILE A 16 -4.51 -2.88 -17.24
CA ILE A 16 -5.65 -1.97 -16.99
C ILE A 16 -5.52 -0.64 -17.74
N GLY A 17 -4.74 -0.60 -18.82
CA GLY A 17 -4.68 0.53 -19.76
C GLY A 17 -3.88 1.75 -19.31
N ARG A 18 -3.10 1.68 -18.22
CA ARG A 18 -2.25 2.80 -17.75
C ARG A 18 -0.84 2.82 -18.31
N GLY A 19 -0.37 1.71 -18.89
CA GLY A 19 1.04 1.57 -19.30
C GLY A 19 1.99 1.32 -18.12
N GLU A 20 1.48 0.84 -16.98
CA GLU A 20 2.24 0.59 -15.75
C GLU A 20 2.24 -0.90 -15.38
N LEU A 21 3.31 -1.37 -14.74
CA LEU A 21 3.33 -2.70 -14.12
C LEU A 21 2.62 -2.65 -12.76
N GLU A 22 1.41 -3.20 -12.72
CA GLU A 22 0.50 -3.05 -11.59
C GLU A 22 0.83 -4.00 -10.42
N ILE A 23 1.03 -3.45 -9.22
CA ILE A 23 1.16 -4.27 -8.00
C ILE A 23 -0.10 -5.12 -7.75
N THR A 24 -1.27 -4.64 -8.18
CA THR A 24 -2.53 -5.40 -8.14
C THR A 24 -2.46 -6.67 -8.99
N GLN A 25 -1.82 -6.63 -10.15
CA GLN A 25 -1.63 -7.82 -10.99
C GLN A 25 -0.68 -8.82 -10.32
N VAL A 26 0.39 -8.33 -9.70
CA VAL A 26 1.29 -9.16 -8.88
C VAL A 26 0.53 -9.85 -7.74
N ASN A 27 -0.30 -9.10 -7.00
CA ASN A 27 -1.14 -9.65 -5.94
C ASN A 27 -2.11 -10.71 -6.47
N ASN A 28 -2.69 -10.49 -7.66
CA ASN A 28 -3.59 -11.46 -8.30
C ASN A 28 -2.88 -12.77 -8.67
N PHE A 29 -1.60 -12.75 -9.06
CA PHE A 29 -0.83 -13.99 -9.26
C PHE A 29 -0.70 -14.80 -7.96
N TYR A 30 -0.45 -14.13 -6.83
CA TYR A 30 -0.46 -14.79 -5.52
C TYR A 30 -1.85 -15.31 -5.12
N ILE A 31 -2.93 -14.57 -5.41
CA ILE A 31 -4.32 -15.01 -5.14
C ILE A 31 -4.65 -16.26 -5.95
N ASN A 32 -4.36 -16.26 -7.25
CA ASN A 32 -4.64 -17.39 -8.14
C ASN A 32 -3.90 -18.67 -7.74
N LYS A 33 -2.73 -18.53 -7.10
CA LYS A 33 -1.95 -19.64 -6.53
C LYS A 33 -2.34 -20.00 -5.09
N GLN A 34 -3.34 -19.33 -4.50
CA GLN A 34 -3.76 -19.48 -3.10
C GLN A 34 -2.64 -19.19 -2.08
N MET A 35 -1.72 -18.31 -2.45
CA MET A 35 -0.52 -17.97 -1.68
C MET A 35 -0.60 -16.60 -1.01
N LEU A 36 -1.55 -15.76 -1.40
CA LEU A 36 -1.73 -14.43 -0.80
C LEU A 36 -2.26 -14.57 0.63
N ARG A 37 -1.59 -13.91 1.57
CA ARG A 37 -2.10 -13.67 2.92
C ARG A 37 -2.45 -12.20 3.06
N TRP A 38 -3.49 -11.91 3.84
CA TRP A 38 -3.93 -10.54 4.13
C TRP A 38 -4.23 -10.39 5.62
N ALA A 39 -4.24 -9.14 6.08
CA ALA A 39 -4.63 -8.78 7.44
C ALA A 39 -5.41 -7.46 7.41
N LYS A 40 -6.33 -7.26 8.36
CA LYS A 40 -6.95 -5.96 8.60
C LYS A 40 -5.95 -5.07 9.34
N LEU A 41 -5.70 -3.88 8.82
CA LEU A 41 -4.91 -2.88 9.53
C LEU A 41 -5.80 -2.16 10.54
N ASN A 42 -5.41 -2.21 11.82
CA ASN A 42 -6.04 -1.43 12.88
C ASN A 42 -5.20 -0.18 13.15
N GLY A 43 -5.84 0.99 13.20
CA GLY A 43 -5.17 2.27 13.45
C GLY A 43 -5.27 3.22 12.27
N HIS A 44 -4.46 4.27 12.31
CA HIS A 44 -4.51 5.33 11.31
C HIS A 44 -3.61 5.01 10.12
N TRP A 45 -4.19 5.01 8.93
CA TRP A 45 -3.51 4.92 7.65
C TRP A 45 -4.09 6.00 6.74
N LEU A 46 -3.22 6.87 6.22
CA LEU A 46 -3.60 8.00 5.39
C LEU A 46 -2.56 8.16 4.28
N ASP A 47 -3.05 8.37 3.06
CA ASP A 47 -2.20 8.72 1.93
C ASP A 47 -1.91 10.23 1.90
N ALA A 48 -0.66 10.58 1.60
CA ALA A 48 -0.14 11.95 1.60
C ALA A 48 0.03 12.50 0.17
N GLY A 49 -0.79 12.05 -0.78
CA GLY A 49 -0.69 12.41 -2.20
C GLY A 49 -1.08 13.85 -2.58
N THR A 50 -1.65 14.64 -1.67
CA THR A 50 -2.00 16.06 -1.90
C THR A 50 -1.47 16.96 -0.78
N PHE A 51 -1.38 18.28 -1.01
CA PHE A 51 -0.94 19.21 0.04
C PHE A 51 -1.83 19.15 1.29
N ASP A 52 -3.15 19.06 1.12
CA ASP A 52 -4.10 18.98 2.23
C ASP A 52 -3.95 17.65 2.99
N THR A 53 -3.84 16.52 2.28
CA THR A 53 -3.69 15.21 2.94
C THR A 53 -2.32 15.04 3.60
N LEU A 54 -1.28 15.64 3.03
CA LEU A 54 0.05 15.73 3.65
C LEU A 54 0.01 16.55 4.95
N LEU A 55 -0.65 17.71 4.94
CA LEU A 55 -0.81 18.51 6.16
C LEU A 55 -1.59 17.74 7.23
N ALA A 56 -2.67 17.07 6.85
CA ALA A 56 -3.47 16.26 7.76
C ALA A 56 -2.66 15.11 8.38
N ALA A 57 -1.85 14.40 7.58
CA ALA A 57 -0.96 13.35 8.06
C ALA A 57 0.02 13.87 9.11
N ASN A 58 0.66 15.01 8.84
CA ASN A 58 1.58 15.65 9.77
C ASN A 58 0.89 16.07 11.09
N GLN A 59 -0.29 16.68 11.00
CA GLN A 59 -1.05 17.09 12.19
C GLN A 59 -1.46 15.89 13.05
N TYR A 60 -1.86 14.76 12.44
CA TYR A 60 -2.20 13.55 13.17
C TYR A 60 -1.01 13.06 14.02
N TRP A 61 0.17 12.93 13.41
CA TRP A 61 1.37 12.43 14.11
C TRP A 61 1.88 13.40 15.18
N ALA A 62 1.83 14.71 14.92
CA ALA A 62 2.17 15.73 15.92
C ALA A 62 1.28 15.62 17.17
N LYS A 63 -0.05 15.51 16.98
CA LYS A 63 -1.01 15.34 18.09
C LYS A 63 -0.80 14.02 18.83
N LYS A 64 -0.54 12.93 18.11
CA LYS A 64 -0.30 11.62 18.71
C LYS A 64 0.91 11.64 19.64
N LEU A 65 2.02 12.27 19.23
CA LEU A 65 3.21 12.43 20.08
C LEU A 65 2.94 13.25 21.34
N ILE A 66 2.15 14.32 21.24
CA ILE A 66 1.78 15.16 22.39
C ILE A 66 0.95 14.36 23.39
N ASN A 67 -0.02 13.55 22.92
CA ASN A 67 -0.86 12.74 23.79
C ASN A 67 -0.07 11.64 24.50
N ILE A 68 0.96 11.09 23.86
CA ILE A 68 1.86 10.11 24.49
C ILE A 68 2.69 10.75 25.60
N LYS A 69 3.20 11.97 25.41
CA LYS A 69 4.05 12.68 26.40
C LYS A 69 3.29 13.23 27.62
N LYS A 70 1.95 13.27 27.57
CA LYS A 70 1.10 13.74 28.68
C LYS A 70 0.72 12.64 29.68
N ILE A 71 1.06 11.39 29.38
CA ILE A 71 0.92 10.21 30.25
C ILE A 71 2.29 9.94 30.89
#